data_AF-A0A1V9WYZ6-F1
#
_entry.id   AF-A0A1V9WYZ6-F1
#
_cell.length_a   1.000
_cell.length_b   1.000
_cell.length_c   1.000
_cell.angle_alpha   90.00
_cell.angle_beta   90.00
_cell.angle_gamma   90.00
#
_symmetry.space_group_name_H-M   'P 1'
#
loop_
_entity.id
_entity.type
_entity.pdbx_description
1 polymer ?
#
loop_
_entity_poly.entity_id
_entity_poly.type
_entity_poly.pdbx_seq_one_letter_code
_entity_poly.pdbx_strand_id
1 'polypeptide(L)'
;MGALSKLMVSLPYNCYEVAHPWSETCTYAWTYVFLACAREAGKIYSLLSLFSQLGLSRNVSLKAFWKTFTSSARSTIFLSYNVFYFLLFICLFRHGSDRLYLPQSTFLSG
;
A
#
# COMPACT_ATOMS: atom_id res chain seq x y z
N MET A 1 10.68 -17.17 -25.50
CA MET A 1 10.83 -17.79 -24.16
C MET A 1 12.11 -17.39 -23.41
N GLY A 2 12.99 -16.53 -23.94
CA GLY A 2 14.25 -16.14 -23.26
C GLY A 2 14.15 -15.03 -22.20
N ALA A 3 13.14 -14.15 -22.27
CA ALA A 3 13.01 -13.01 -21.35
C ALA A 3 12.61 -13.42 -19.91
N LEU A 4 11.76 -14.45 -19.76
CA LEU A 4 11.34 -14.97 -18.45
C LEU A 4 12.50 -15.61 -17.66
N SER A 5 13.48 -16.21 -18.36
CA SER A 5 14.63 -16.84 -17.71
C SER A 5 15.57 -15.81 -17.05
N LYS A 6 15.63 -14.58 -17.60
CA LYS A 6 16.36 -13.45 -17.01
C LYS A 6 15.63 -12.82 -15.80
N LEU A 7 14.34 -13.08 -15.65
CA LEU A 7 13.54 -12.65 -14.49
C LEU A 7 13.64 -13.63 -13.32
N MET A 8 13.98 -14.90 -13.56
CA MET A 8 14.25 -15.90 -12.51
C MET A 8 15.69 -15.87 -11.98
N VAL A 9 16.36 -14.71 -12.05
CA VAL A 9 17.64 -14.54 -11.37
C VAL A 9 17.37 -14.42 -9.87
N SER A 10 17.90 -15.38 -9.10
CA SER A 10 17.90 -15.34 -7.64
C SER A 10 18.77 -14.17 -7.20
N LEU A 11 18.16 -13.16 -6.61
CA LEU A 11 18.87 -12.07 -5.97
C LEU A 11 19.30 -12.54 -4.57
N PRO A 12 20.57 -12.37 -4.17
CA PRO A 12 21.06 -12.75 -2.84
C PRO A 12 20.68 -11.71 -1.76
N TYR A 13 19.67 -10.89 -2.01
CA TYR A 13 19.23 -9.84 -1.08
C TYR A 13 18.15 -10.36 -0.16
N ASN A 14 18.09 -9.79 1.05
CA ASN A 14 17.06 -10.14 2.03
C ASN A 14 15.81 -9.24 1.88
N CYS A 15 14.66 -9.67 2.37
CA CYS A 15 13.44 -8.83 2.34
C CYS A 15 13.61 -7.52 3.12
N TYR A 16 14.51 -7.53 4.11
CA TYR A 16 14.97 -6.35 4.82
C TYR A 16 15.61 -5.32 3.87
N GLU A 17 16.51 -5.75 2.99
CA GLU A 17 17.26 -4.82 2.11
C GLU A 17 16.40 -4.28 0.96
N VAL A 18 15.38 -5.04 0.54
CA VAL A 18 14.57 -4.70 -0.64
C VAL A 18 13.26 -4.01 -0.26
N ALA A 19 12.57 -4.49 0.77
CA ALA A 19 11.17 -4.13 1.02
C ALA A 19 10.93 -3.41 2.35
N HIS A 20 11.75 -3.66 3.38
CA HIS A 20 11.57 -3.03 4.68
C HIS A 20 12.89 -2.68 5.42
N PRO A 21 13.75 -1.84 4.83
CA PRO A 21 15.08 -1.53 5.39
C PRO A 21 15.04 -0.80 6.73
N TRP A 22 13.87 -0.36 7.18
CA TRP A 22 13.67 0.34 8.46
C TRP A 22 13.30 -0.59 9.63
N SER A 23 13.08 -1.89 9.40
CA SER A 23 12.70 -2.84 10.47
C SER A 23 13.21 -4.24 10.17
N GLU A 24 13.84 -4.91 11.13
CA GLU A 24 14.26 -6.31 10.96
C GLU A 24 13.10 -7.30 10.98
N THR A 25 12.00 -6.94 11.64
CA THR A 25 10.82 -7.81 11.70
C THR A 25 9.85 -7.50 10.56
N CYS A 26 9.52 -8.54 9.78
CA CYS A 26 8.55 -8.43 8.69
C CYS A 26 7.19 -7.98 9.26
N THR A 27 6.65 -8.66 10.28
CA THR A 27 5.35 -8.37 10.92
C THR A 27 5.16 -6.90 11.30
N TYR A 28 6.17 -6.30 11.91
CA TYR A 28 6.14 -4.87 12.22
C TYR A 28 6.15 -4.01 10.96
N ALA A 29 6.94 -4.35 9.94
CA ALA A 29 7.07 -3.55 8.74
C ALA A 29 5.74 -3.38 7.97
N TRP A 30 5.03 -4.46 7.64
CA TRP A 30 3.77 -4.34 6.87
C TRP A 30 2.64 -3.74 7.71
N THR A 31 2.57 -4.02 9.02
CA THR A 31 1.58 -3.39 9.91
C THR A 31 1.84 -1.90 10.11
N TYR A 32 3.10 -1.51 10.31
CA TYR A 32 3.51 -0.11 10.41
C TYR A 32 3.16 0.67 9.15
N VAL A 33 3.49 0.13 7.96
CA VAL A 33 3.18 0.79 6.69
C VAL A 33 1.67 0.89 6.46
N PHE A 34 0.90 -0.15 6.81
CA PHE A 34 -0.56 -0.09 6.73
C PHE A 34 -1.12 1.03 7.61
N LEU A 35 -0.68 1.13 8.87
CA LEU A 35 -1.11 2.17 9.81
C LEU A 35 -0.68 3.57 9.35
N ALA A 36 0.57 3.72 8.89
CA ALA A 36 1.09 4.98 8.37
C ALA A 36 0.30 5.44 7.14
N CYS A 37 0.04 4.53 6.20
CA CYS A 37 -0.72 4.82 5.00
C CYS A 37 -2.18 5.18 5.33
N ALA A 38 -2.82 4.42 6.23
CA ALA A 38 -4.17 4.72 6.71
C ALA A 38 -4.25 6.08 7.40
N ARG A 39 -3.23 6.46 8.18
CA ARG A 39 -3.16 7.76 8.86
C ARG A 39 -3.01 8.91 7.88
N GLU A 40 -2.07 8.81 6.94
CA GLU A 40 -1.82 9.89 5.97
C GLU A 40 -2.99 10.04 4.98
N ALA A 41 -3.52 8.93 4.47
CA ALA A 41 -4.71 8.96 3.65
C ALA A 41 -5.91 9.53 4.44
N GLY A 42 -6.10 9.13 5.70
CA GLY A 42 -7.12 9.68 6.58
C GLY A 42 -7.05 11.22 6.70
N LYS A 43 -5.85 11.78 6.85
CA LYS A 43 -5.65 13.24 6.85
C LYS A 43 -6.05 13.87 5.52
N ILE A 44 -5.53 13.37 4.41
CA ILE A 44 -5.81 13.93 3.06
C ILE A 44 -7.31 13.92 2.78
N TYR A 45 -7.99 12.81 3.06
CA TYR A 45 -9.41 12.68 2.78
C TYR A 45 -10.31 13.42 3.78
N SER A 46 -9.86 13.60 5.03
CA SER A 46 -10.54 14.47 5.99
C SER A 46 -10.52 15.93 5.51
N LEU A 47 -9.36 16.40 5.04
CA LEU A 47 -9.20 17.74 4.47
C LEU A 47 -10.05 17.90 3.22
N LEU A 48 -10.02 16.93 2.31
CA LEU A 48 -10.83 16.93 1.10
C LEU A 48 -12.33 17.02 1.41
N SER A 49 -12.78 16.30 2.44
CA SER A 49 -14.17 16.33 2.89
C SER A 49 -14.54 17.72 3.44
N LEU A 50 -13.69 18.34 4.25
CA LEU A 50 -13.88 19.70 4.76
C LEU A 50 -13.93 20.73 3.61
N PHE A 51 -12.98 20.66 2.67
CA PHE A 51 -12.93 21.56 1.52
C PHE A 51 -14.14 21.38 0.59
N SER A 52 -14.59 20.15 0.36
CA SER A 52 -15.78 19.90 -0.46
C SER A 52 -17.05 20.51 0.16
N GLN A 53 -17.16 20.51 1.48
CA GLN A 53 -18.29 21.13 2.18
C GLN A 53 -18.23 22.65 2.14
N LEU A 54 -17.05 23.23 2.34
CA LEU A 54 -16.83 24.69 2.32
C LEU A 54 -16.95 25.28 0.91
N GLY A 55 -16.48 24.58 -0.12
CA GLY A 55 -16.43 25.08 -1.49
C GLY A 55 -17.67 24.80 -2.35
N LEU A 56 -18.43 23.74 -2.07
CA LEU A 56 -19.44 23.24 -3.00
C LEU A 56 -20.89 23.32 -2.50
N SER A 57 -21.16 23.55 -1.20
CA SER A 57 -22.54 23.54 -0.71
C SER A 57 -22.90 24.72 0.19
N ARG A 58 -23.94 25.47 -0.22
CA ARG A 58 -24.66 26.47 0.60
C ARG A 58 -25.63 25.83 1.61
N ASN A 59 -25.87 24.51 1.51
CA ASN A 59 -26.70 23.73 2.42
C ASN A 59 -26.01 22.39 2.76
N VAL A 60 -25.34 22.34 3.90
CA VAL A 60 -24.55 21.19 4.33
C VAL A 60 -25.49 20.07 4.81
N SER A 61 -25.77 19.08 3.96
CA SER A 61 -26.48 17.87 4.41
C SER A 61 -25.49 16.84 4.95
N LEU A 62 -25.71 16.38 6.20
CA LEU A 62 -24.90 15.34 6.84
C LEU A 62 -24.88 14.04 6.01
N LYS A 63 -25.94 13.75 5.26
CA LYS A 63 -26.03 12.55 4.41
C LYS A 63 -25.09 12.59 3.21
N ALA A 64 -24.90 13.76 2.59
CA ALA A 64 -23.93 13.93 1.50
C ALA A 64 -22.48 13.86 2.01
N PHE A 65 -22.22 14.41 3.20
CA PHE A 65 -20.91 14.29 3.86
C PHE A 65 -20.51 12.85 4.11
N TRP A 66 -21.39 12.07 4.75
CA TRP A 66 -21.13 10.66 5.01
C TRP A 66 -20.91 9.87 3.73
N LYS A 67 -21.66 10.17 2.65
CA LYS A 67 -21.47 9.49 1.36
C LYS A 67 -20.09 9.79 0.74
N THR A 68 -19.64 11.04 0.75
CA THR A 68 -18.30 11.42 0.26
C THR A 68 -17.21 10.83 1.14
N PHE A 69 -17.38 10.89 2.46
CA PHE A 69 -16.45 10.31 3.43
C PHE A 69 -16.31 8.80 3.26
N THR A 70 -17.41 8.05 3.13
CA THR A 70 -17.37 6.60 2.90
C THR A 70 -16.72 6.25 1.56
N SER A 71 -16.96 7.05 0.52
CA SER A 71 -16.28 6.87 -0.78
C SER A 71 -14.77 7.09 -0.67
N SER A 72 -14.35 8.15 0.04
CA SER A 72 -12.95 8.42 0.34
C SER A 72 -12.29 7.36 1.20
N ALA A 73 -12.99 6.89 2.24
CA ALA A 73 -12.53 5.82 3.12
C ALA A 73 -12.34 4.52 2.34
N ARG A 74 -13.25 4.21 1.40
CA ARG A 74 -13.10 3.05 0.52
C ARG A 74 -11.82 3.13 -0.33
N SER A 75 -11.53 4.28 -0.93
CA SER A 75 -10.30 4.49 -1.71
C SER A 75 -9.04 4.46 -0.83
N THR A 76 -9.11 5.02 0.38
CA THR A 76 -8.05 4.97 1.40
C THR A 76 -7.69 3.54 1.76
N ILE A 77 -8.72 2.76 2.09
CA ILE A 77 -8.60 1.38 2.52
C ILE A 77 -8.05 0.56 1.36
N PHE A 78 -8.56 0.76 0.14
CA PHE A 78 -8.03 0.10 -1.06
C PHE A 78 -6.54 0.38 -1.27
N LEU A 79 -6.11 1.64 -1.19
CA LEU A 79 -4.70 2.00 -1.35
C LEU A 79 -3.82 1.41 -0.23
N SER A 80 -4.28 1.49 1.01
CA SER A 80 -3.58 0.95 2.18
C SER A 80 -3.43 -0.57 2.08
N TYR A 81 -4.47 -1.28 1.63
CA TYR A 81 -4.41 -2.71 1.37
C TYR A 81 -3.44 -3.05 0.23
N ASN A 82 -3.39 -2.27 -0.85
CA ASN A 82 -2.46 -2.55 -1.95
C ASN A 82 -0.99 -2.54 -1.48
N VAL A 83 -0.59 -1.50 -0.73
CA VAL A 83 0.78 -1.39 -0.19
C VAL A 83 1.06 -2.49 0.85
N PHE A 84 0.08 -2.77 1.71
CA PHE A 84 0.17 -3.85 2.69
C PHE A 84 0.34 -5.21 2.03
N TYR A 85 -0.48 -5.55 1.04
CA TYR A 85 -0.40 -6.82 0.32
C TYR A 85 0.91 -6.93 -0.43
N PHE A 86 1.39 -5.86 -1.06
CA PHE A 86 2.69 -5.87 -1.74
C PHE A 86 3.83 -6.27 -0.79
N LEU A 87 3.94 -5.61 0.37
CA LEU A 87 4.95 -5.93 1.37
C LEU A 87 4.76 -7.32 1.98
N LEU A 88 3.51 -7.71 2.27
CA LEU A 88 3.16 -9.02 2.80
C LEU A 88 3.54 -10.14 1.83
N PHE A 89 3.21 -9.99 0.54
CA PHE A 89 3.55 -10.97 -0.48
C PHE A 89 5.07 -11.15 -0.59
N ILE A 90 5.85 -10.08 -0.63
CA ILE A 90 7.32 -10.18 -0.67
C ILE A 90 7.86 -10.94 0.56
N CYS A 91 7.34 -10.64 1.75
CA CYS A 91 7.77 -11.30 2.99
C CYS A 91 7.34 -12.78 3.05
N LEU A 92 6.12 -13.12 2.63
CA LEU A 92 5.62 -14.50 2.60
C LEU A 92 6.34 -15.34 1.55
N PHE A 93 6.58 -14.77 0.36
CA PHE A 93 7.31 -15.47 -0.69
C PHE A 93 8.75 -15.77 -0.27
N ARG A 94 9.42 -14.92 0.52
CA ARG A 94 10.72 -15.26 1.13
C ARG A 94 10.62 -16.45 2.08
N HIS A 95 9.54 -16.55 2.86
CA HIS A 95 9.40 -17.66 3.80
C HIS A 95 9.15 -19.01 3.08
N GLY A 96 8.48 -18.98 1.93
CA GLY A 96 8.22 -20.20 1.13
C GLY A 96 9.34 -20.55 0.14
N SER A 97 10.01 -19.54 -0.40
CA SER A 97 11.12 -19.66 -1.34
C SER A 97 12.28 -18.89 -0.72
N ASP A 98 13.29 -19.58 -0.19
CA ASP A 98 14.52 -18.99 0.39
C ASP A 98 15.27 -17.99 -0.53
N ARG A 99 14.77 -17.72 -1.74
CA ARG A 99 15.32 -16.83 -2.76
C ARG A 99 14.26 -15.84 -3.25
N LEU A 100 14.67 -14.57 -3.35
CA LEU A 100 13.89 -13.51 -3.99
C LEU A 100 14.25 -13.43 -5.49
N TYR A 101 13.22 -13.36 -6.33
CA TYR A 101 13.33 -13.23 -7.79
C TYR A 101 12.93 -11.81 -8.23
N LEU A 102 13.58 -11.26 -9.27
CA LEU A 102 13.35 -9.91 -9.80
C LEU A 102 11.88 -9.47 -10.00
N PRO A 103 10.96 -10.30 -10.52
CA PRO A 103 9.57 -9.89 -10.71
C PRO A 103 8.81 -9.70 -9.39
N GLN A 104 9.36 -10.17 -8.27
CA GLN A 104 8.77 -10.02 -6.94
C GLN A 104 9.23 -8.71 -6.26
N SER A 105 10.42 -8.21 -6.61
CA SER A 105 10.99 -6.98 -6.05
C SER A 105 10.67 -5.72 -6.86
N THR A 106 10.16 -5.88 -8.09
CA THR A 106 10.00 -4.77 -9.03
C THR A 106 8.56 -4.73 -9.51
N PHE A 107 7.90 -3.57 -9.37
CA PHE A 107 6.68 -3.30 -10.13
C PHE A 107 7.06 -3.19 -11.61
N LEU A 108 7.08 -4.32 -12.32
CA LEU A 108 7.02 -4.32 -13.77
C LEU A 108 5.63 -3.83 -14.13
N SER A 109 5.50 -2.52 -14.35
CA SER A 109 4.38 -1.95 -15.09
C SER A 109 4.33 -2.68 -16.43
N GLY A 110 3.36 -3.59 -16.57
CA GLY A 110 3.05 -4.22 -17.85
C GLY A 110 2.59 -3.19 -18.86
#